data_AF-G5NM10-F1
#
_entry.id   AF-G5NM10-F1
#
_cell.length_a   1.000
_cell.length_b   1.000
_cell.length_c   1.000
_cell.angle_alpha   90.00
_cell.angle_beta   90.00
_cell.angle_gamma   90.00
#
_symmetry.space_group_name_H-M   'P 1'
#
loop_
_entity.id
_entity.type
_entity.pdbx_description
1 polymer ?
#
loop_
_entity_poly.entity_id
_entity_poly.type
_entity_poly.pdbx_seq_one_letter_code
_entity_poly.pdbx_strand_id
1 'polypeptide(L)'
;MKAGVCLFLESFSLDKDEYILIQQISELKKLMKRMNSEFTKFCKSNEFDSKLALSLCSTSSDIGGLMSQFYDMGKVEVLSLGCNDLLNVINSIPPLYNSRMLYMYNSKDNLILTTRRDSTIINEEELVMHCRKILDDYPRDNVEYGKNIQDIFKNIIFMNNDDHEEFKTFNSMDKIDGGFGNFHKSITEFLFFCNNYEVIPGDSAQNLKNMDSALIYTVCEEGGGKSGRKAGELNRDFVIDKVKYTDINCEFHYKLLYEDGQNRKGKRYSGNRIYFGFFNKIDGQPPRIAISHIGKHL
;
A
#
# COMPACT_ATOMS: atom_id res chain seq x y z
N MET A 1 13.18 0.81 -7.02
CA MET A 1 12.55 2.14 -7.16
C MET A 1 11.49 2.31 -6.08
N LYS A 2 11.32 3.52 -5.54
CA LYS A 2 10.43 3.81 -4.40
C LYS A 2 9.63 5.10 -4.63
N ALA A 3 8.66 5.41 -3.77
CA ALA A 3 7.81 6.60 -3.91
C ALA A 3 8.30 7.76 -3.02
N GLY A 4 8.27 8.98 -3.54
CA GLY A 4 8.43 10.22 -2.81
C GLY A 4 7.20 11.10 -3.00
N VAL A 5 6.59 11.54 -1.91
CA VAL A 5 5.42 12.43 -1.93
C VAL A 5 5.85 13.81 -1.44
N CYS A 6 5.87 14.78 -2.35
CA CYS A 6 6.37 16.12 -2.14
C CYS A 6 5.27 17.07 -1.69
N LEU A 7 5.52 17.81 -0.62
CA LEU A 7 4.61 18.83 -0.09
C LEU A 7 4.94 20.19 -0.72
N PHE A 8 3.89 20.87 -1.20
CA PHE A 8 3.92 22.23 -1.72
C PHE A 8 2.90 23.08 -0.96
N LEU A 9 3.19 24.36 -0.74
CA LEU A 9 2.28 25.24 0.00
C LEU A 9 1.03 25.57 -0.82
N GLU A 10 1.22 25.64 -2.14
CA GLU A 10 0.18 25.87 -3.14
C GLU A 10 -0.91 24.79 -3.09
N SER A 11 -0.57 23.60 -2.58
CA SER A 11 -1.49 22.51 -2.34
C SER A 11 -2.51 22.81 -1.24
N PHE A 12 -2.25 23.77 -0.34
CA PHE A 12 -3.10 24.11 0.80
C PHE A 12 -3.79 25.47 0.64
N SER A 13 -5.00 25.58 1.17
CA SER A 13 -5.84 26.77 1.06
C SER A 13 -5.49 27.81 2.13
N LEU A 14 -4.24 28.29 2.10
CA LEU A 14 -3.70 29.27 3.07
C LEU A 14 -4.43 30.62 3.07
N ASP A 15 -5.20 30.88 2.02
CA ASP A 15 -6.01 32.08 1.76
C ASP A 15 -7.49 31.91 2.11
N LYS A 16 -7.90 30.70 2.53
CA LYS A 16 -9.29 30.38 2.90
C LYS A 16 -9.46 30.31 4.42
N ASP A 17 -10.70 30.04 4.83
CA ASP A 17 -11.08 29.81 6.22
C ASP A 17 -10.16 28.80 6.92
N GLU A 18 -9.73 29.14 8.15
CA GLU A 18 -8.82 28.34 8.96
C GLU A 18 -9.32 26.91 9.18
N TYR A 19 -10.63 26.70 9.25
CA TYR A 19 -11.24 25.37 9.37
C TYR A 19 -10.88 24.47 8.18
N ILE A 20 -10.96 25.00 6.95
CA ILE A 20 -10.62 24.25 5.72
C ILE A 20 -9.14 23.86 5.75
N LEU A 21 -8.27 24.80 6.10
CA LEU A 21 -6.84 24.56 6.20
C LEU A 21 -6.52 23.48 7.25
N ILE A 22 -7.12 23.58 8.44
CA ILE A 22 -6.94 22.59 9.52
C ILE A 22 -7.41 21.20 9.06
N GLN A 23 -8.52 21.11 8.32
CA GLN A 23 -8.99 19.85 7.77
C GLN A 23 -8.00 19.25 6.77
N GLN A 24 -7.51 20.04 5.82
CA GLN A 24 -6.50 19.62 4.84
C GLN A 24 -5.21 19.12 5.51
N ILE A 25 -4.75 19.82 6.56
CA ILE A 25 -3.58 19.41 7.34
C ILE A 25 -3.86 18.10 8.09
N SER A 26 -5.04 17.95 8.69
CA SER A 26 -5.45 16.74 9.42
C SER A 26 -5.48 15.51 8.52
N GLU A 27 -6.02 15.64 7.31
CA GLU A 27 -6.05 14.57 6.31
C GLU A 27 -4.65 14.16 5.87
N LEU A 28 -3.78 15.13 5.58
CA LEU A 28 -2.39 14.84 5.27
C LEU A 28 -1.66 14.16 6.43
N LYS A 29 -1.85 14.62 7.68
CA LYS A 29 -1.24 13.99 8.86
C LYS A 29 -1.67 12.52 9.00
N LYS A 30 -2.95 12.22 8.77
CA LYS A 30 -3.47 10.83 8.76
C LYS A 30 -2.79 10.00 7.68
N LEU A 31 -2.71 10.53 6.45
CA LEU A 31 -2.07 9.87 5.32
C LEU A 31 -0.57 9.61 5.60
N MET A 32 0.16 10.62 6.07
CA MET A 32 1.57 10.52 6.44
C MET A 32 1.81 9.48 7.53
N LYS A 33 1.05 9.54 8.62
CA LYS A 33 1.18 8.58 9.73
C LYS A 33 1.00 7.13 9.27
N ARG A 34 0.14 6.91 8.28
CA ARG A 34 -0.24 5.60 7.80
C ARG A 34 0.68 5.06 6.70
N MET A 35 1.12 5.93 5.79
CA MET A 35 1.83 5.53 4.56
C MET A 35 3.34 5.81 4.60
N ASN A 36 3.83 6.67 5.49
CA ASN A 36 5.26 6.95 5.59
C ASN A 36 6.02 5.70 6.06
N SER A 37 6.93 5.21 5.24
CA SER A 37 7.57 3.91 5.36
C SER A 37 8.93 3.92 4.64
N GLU A 38 9.56 2.76 4.44
CA GLU A 38 10.76 2.70 3.62
C GLU A 38 10.45 2.83 2.13
N PHE A 39 9.33 2.25 1.68
CA PHE A 39 8.86 2.40 0.30
C PHE A 39 8.40 3.83 -0.02
N THR A 40 7.60 4.43 0.86
CA THR A 40 6.99 5.74 0.62
C THR A 40 7.53 6.76 1.61
N LYS A 41 8.18 7.82 1.13
CA LYS A 41 8.63 8.93 1.98
C LYS A 41 7.86 10.20 1.63
N PHE A 42 7.48 10.94 2.65
CA PHE A 42 7.03 12.31 2.47
C PHE A 42 8.24 13.25 2.53
N CYS A 43 8.24 14.26 1.69
CA CYS A 43 9.36 15.17 1.54
C CYS A 43 8.90 16.58 1.18
N LYS A 44 9.79 17.55 1.34
CA LYS A 44 9.56 18.96 1.00
C LYS A 44 10.83 19.60 0.44
N SER A 45 10.68 20.72 -0.26
CA SER A 45 11.82 21.53 -0.69
C SER A 45 12.54 22.17 0.51
N ASN A 46 13.81 22.56 0.32
CA ASN A 46 14.56 23.32 1.32
C ASN A 46 14.02 24.74 1.55
N GLU A 47 13.15 25.23 0.67
CA GLU A 47 12.49 26.54 0.78
C GLU A 47 11.15 26.49 1.54
N PHE A 48 10.57 25.29 1.73
CA PHE A 48 9.19 25.12 2.19
C PHE A 48 8.92 25.86 3.51
N ASP A 49 9.75 25.67 4.53
CA ASP A 49 9.51 26.26 5.85
C ASP A 49 9.63 27.79 5.84
N SER A 50 10.59 28.33 5.09
CA SER A 50 10.74 29.77 4.94
C SER A 50 9.54 30.42 4.22
N LYS A 51 9.03 29.76 3.17
CA LYS A 51 7.83 30.24 2.46
C LYS A 51 6.58 30.13 3.32
N LEU A 52 6.45 29.05 4.10
CA LEU A 52 5.32 28.86 5.00
C LEU A 52 5.25 29.98 6.04
N ALA A 53 6.39 30.28 6.69
CA ALA A 53 6.47 31.33 7.69
C ALA A 53 6.08 32.69 7.10
N LEU A 54 6.61 33.03 5.91
CA LEU A 54 6.26 34.26 5.21
C LEU A 54 4.76 34.33 4.85
N SER A 55 4.19 33.24 4.34
CA SER A 55 2.76 33.17 4.01
C SER A 55 1.89 33.39 5.24
N LEU A 56 2.14 32.68 6.33
CA LEU A 56 1.33 32.79 7.56
C LEU A 56 1.41 34.18 8.20
N CYS A 57 2.59 34.80 8.22
CA CYS A 57 2.74 36.19 8.68
C CYS A 57 1.91 37.20 7.87
N SER A 58 1.59 36.88 6.62
CA SER A 58 0.82 37.75 5.74
C SER A 58 -0.69 37.45 5.72
N THR A 59 -1.14 36.29 6.21
CA THR A 59 -2.53 35.84 6.02
C THR A 59 -3.31 35.44 7.28
N SER A 60 -2.67 35.22 8.45
CA SER A 60 -3.38 34.78 9.67
C SER A 60 -3.10 35.67 10.88
N SER A 61 -4.13 35.89 11.70
CA SER A 61 -4.04 36.55 13.01
C SER A 61 -3.56 35.59 14.13
N ASP A 62 -3.69 34.27 13.94
CA ASP A 62 -3.15 33.22 14.85
C ASP A 62 -2.04 32.41 14.18
N ILE A 63 -0.93 33.10 13.90
CA ILE A 63 0.28 32.51 13.32
C ILE A 63 0.82 31.37 14.21
N GLY A 64 0.72 31.51 15.53
CA GLY A 64 1.23 30.52 16.48
C GLY A 64 0.46 29.20 16.41
N GLY A 65 -0.87 29.27 16.43
CA GLY A 65 -1.75 28.12 16.29
C GLY A 65 -1.53 27.38 14.97
N LEU A 66 -1.50 28.09 13.83
CA LEU A 66 -1.29 27.47 12.52
C LEU A 66 0.12 26.90 12.35
N MET A 67 1.17 27.61 12.79
CA MET A 67 2.54 27.08 12.75
C MET A 67 2.66 25.76 13.54
N SER A 68 1.95 25.63 14.67
CA SER A 68 1.92 24.37 15.43
C SER A 68 1.29 23.23 14.63
N GLN A 69 0.30 23.51 13.77
CA GLN A 69 -0.29 22.50 12.90
C GLN A 69 0.69 22.03 11.84
N PHE A 70 1.52 22.94 11.31
CA PHE A 70 2.55 22.60 10.33
C PHE A 70 3.80 21.94 10.91
N TYR A 71 4.02 22.03 12.22
CA TYR A 71 5.23 21.52 12.86
C TYR A 71 5.52 20.03 12.57
N ASP A 72 4.51 19.17 12.55
CA ASP A 72 4.70 17.75 12.23
C ASP A 72 5.00 17.49 10.75
N MET A 73 4.47 18.33 9.85
CA MET A 73 4.91 18.37 8.45
C MET A 73 6.35 18.91 8.33
N GLY A 74 6.76 19.73 9.30
CA GLY A 74 8.12 20.21 9.49
C GLY A 74 9.19 19.11 9.56
N LYS A 75 8.80 17.89 9.99
CA LYS A 75 9.71 16.76 10.26
C LYS A 75 9.90 15.81 9.09
N VAL A 76 9.27 16.07 7.94
CA VAL A 76 9.47 15.26 6.73
C VAL A 76 10.85 15.49 6.12
N GLU A 77 11.25 14.60 5.24
CA GLU A 77 12.56 14.67 4.56
C GLU A 77 12.69 15.99 3.78
N VAL A 78 13.79 16.71 3.99
CA VAL A 78 14.10 17.94 3.27
C VAL A 78 15.00 17.62 2.09
N LEU A 79 14.52 17.86 0.89
CA LEU A 79 15.31 17.69 -0.33
C LEU A 79 16.20 18.91 -0.56
N SER A 80 17.39 18.68 -1.12
CA SER A 80 18.32 19.73 -1.55
C SER A 80 17.89 20.41 -2.87
N LEU A 81 16.59 20.66 -3.03
CA LEU A 81 15.97 21.30 -4.19
C LEU A 81 15.09 22.45 -3.72
N GLY A 82 15.15 23.59 -4.42
CA GLY A 82 14.16 24.67 -4.29
C GLY A 82 12.80 24.26 -4.86
N CYS A 83 11.75 25.05 -4.61
CA CYS A 83 10.40 24.69 -5.06
C CYS A 83 10.29 24.53 -6.58
N ASN A 84 10.92 25.42 -7.35
CA ASN A 84 10.84 25.40 -8.82
C ASN A 84 11.55 24.18 -9.40
N ASP A 85 12.76 23.86 -8.91
CA ASP A 85 13.50 22.68 -9.36
C ASP A 85 12.78 21.39 -8.99
N LEU A 86 12.21 21.33 -7.78
CA LEU A 86 11.39 20.19 -7.35
C LEU A 86 10.17 20.00 -8.26
N LEU A 87 9.48 21.08 -8.61
CA LEU A 87 8.35 21.04 -9.55
C LEU A 87 8.79 20.59 -10.96
N ASN A 88 9.94 21.05 -11.43
CA ASN A 88 10.51 20.63 -12.72
C ASN A 88 10.80 19.13 -12.72
N VAL A 89 11.35 18.59 -11.63
CA VAL A 89 11.57 17.14 -11.48
C VAL A 89 10.24 16.38 -11.49
N ILE A 90 9.24 16.81 -10.73
CA ILE A 90 7.92 16.17 -10.68
C ILE A 90 7.24 16.17 -12.07
N ASN A 91 7.47 17.20 -12.88
CA ASN A 91 6.93 17.28 -14.24
C ASN A 91 7.72 16.46 -15.28
N SER A 92 8.90 15.93 -14.94
CA SER A 92 9.74 15.17 -15.87
C SER A 92 9.23 13.75 -16.13
N ILE A 93 9.76 13.09 -17.18
CA ILE A 93 9.39 11.72 -17.58
C ILE A 93 10.66 10.83 -17.58
N PRO A 94 10.83 9.90 -16.63
CA PRO A 94 10.07 9.73 -15.39
C PRO A 94 10.43 10.81 -14.33
N PRO A 95 9.54 11.10 -13.36
CA PRO A 95 9.78 12.08 -12.30
C PRO A 95 10.75 11.55 -11.23
N LEU A 96 12.02 11.34 -11.58
CA LEU A 96 12.99 10.62 -10.77
C LEU A 96 13.94 11.55 -10.02
N TYR A 97 14.12 11.29 -8.72
CA TYR A 97 15.17 11.91 -7.89
C TYR A 97 15.63 10.94 -6.79
N ASN A 98 16.95 10.79 -6.60
CA ASN A 98 17.54 9.92 -5.56
C ASN A 98 16.86 8.54 -5.44
N SER A 99 16.69 7.85 -6.58
CA SER A 99 16.05 6.52 -6.65
C SER A 99 14.59 6.46 -6.18
N ARG A 100 13.89 7.61 -6.16
CA ARG A 100 12.46 7.73 -5.89
C ARG A 100 11.74 8.41 -7.05
N MET A 101 10.57 7.88 -7.38
CA MET A 101 9.58 8.55 -8.22
C MET A 101 8.89 9.60 -7.36
N LEU A 102 9.00 10.87 -7.75
CA LEU A 102 8.43 11.99 -7.02
C LEU A 102 7.03 12.32 -7.53
N TYR A 103 6.12 12.55 -6.60
CA TYR A 103 4.74 12.95 -6.84
C TYR A 103 4.42 14.14 -5.97
N MET A 104 3.57 15.05 -6.43
CA MET A 104 3.08 16.15 -5.61
C MET A 104 1.85 15.72 -4.81
N TYR A 105 1.83 15.98 -3.50
CA TYR A 105 0.58 15.93 -2.73
C TYR A 105 -0.27 17.17 -3.01
N ASN A 106 -1.57 16.99 -3.22
CA ASN A 106 -2.51 18.08 -3.39
C ASN A 106 -3.77 17.87 -2.54
N SER A 107 -4.05 18.78 -1.61
CA SER A 107 -5.26 18.74 -0.77
C SER A 107 -6.40 19.61 -1.33
N LYS A 108 -6.20 20.28 -2.46
CA LYS A 108 -7.24 21.04 -3.18
C LYS A 108 -7.78 20.21 -4.33
N ASP A 109 -9.05 19.82 -4.21
CA ASP A 109 -9.78 19.18 -5.30
C ASP A 109 -9.73 20.03 -6.57
N ASN A 110 -9.50 19.37 -7.71
CA ASN A 110 -9.48 19.96 -9.05
C ASN A 110 -8.41 21.04 -9.30
N LEU A 111 -7.48 21.27 -8.38
CA LEU A 111 -6.35 22.17 -8.65
C LEU A 111 -5.27 21.41 -9.43
N ILE A 112 -4.86 21.98 -10.57
CA ILE A 112 -3.78 21.43 -11.39
C ILE A 112 -2.51 22.23 -11.09
N LEU A 113 -1.66 21.67 -10.23
CA LEU A 113 -0.35 22.25 -9.87
C LEU A 113 0.81 21.66 -10.68
N THR A 114 0.59 20.52 -11.32
CA THR A 114 1.55 19.82 -12.16
C THR A 114 1.08 19.85 -13.60
N THR A 115 2.00 19.79 -14.55
CA THR A 115 1.67 19.59 -15.97
C THR A 115 1.11 18.19 -16.26
N ARG A 116 1.09 17.32 -15.24
CA ARG A 116 0.86 15.88 -15.32
C ARG A 116 0.00 15.40 -14.15
N ARG A 117 -1.28 15.11 -14.41
CA ARG A 117 -2.22 14.64 -13.37
C ARG A 117 -1.78 13.32 -12.72
N ASP A 118 -1.07 12.47 -13.47
CA ASP A 118 -0.48 11.22 -12.99
C ASP A 118 0.78 11.43 -12.12
N SER A 119 1.14 12.67 -11.84
CA SER A 119 2.20 13.06 -10.90
C SER A 119 1.63 13.71 -9.63
N THR A 120 0.33 13.57 -9.39
CA THR A 120 -0.40 14.19 -8.27
C THR A 120 -1.10 13.12 -7.43
N ILE A 121 -0.98 13.25 -6.10
CA ILE A 121 -1.62 12.40 -5.09
C ILE A 121 -2.59 13.24 -4.27
N ILE A 122 -3.86 12.83 -4.22
CA ILE A 122 -4.86 13.50 -3.36
C ILE A 122 -5.19 12.69 -2.10
N ASN A 123 -5.05 11.37 -2.14
CA ASN A 123 -5.46 10.48 -1.05
C ASN A 123 -4.63 9.17 -1.02
N GLU A 124 -4.94 8.29 -0.06
CA GLU A 124 -4.28 6.98 0.10
C GLU A 124 -4.49 6.06 -1.10
N GLU A 125 -5.69 6.05 -1.69
CA GLU A 125 -6.02 5.19 -2.82
C GLU A 125 -5.14 5.52 -4.04
N GLU A 126 -5.01 6.80 -4.38
CA GLU A 126 -4.11 7.25 -5.44
C GLU A 126 -2.66 6.89 -5.15
N LEU A 127 -2.21 7.11 -3.91
CA LEU A 127 -0.85 6.75 -3.51
C LEU A 127 -0.58 5.25 -3.67
N VAL A 128 -1.51 4.40 -3.26
CA VAL A 128 -1.41 2.95 -3.43
C VAL A 128 -1.38 2.56 -4.91
N MET A 129 -2.18 3.22 -5.77
CA MET A 129 -2.12 3.00 -7.22
C MET A 129 -0.73 3.34 -7.81
N HIS A 130 -0.15 4.47 -7.42
CA HIS A 130 1.20 4.84 -7.86
C HIS A 130 2.26 3.87 -7.34
N CYS A 131 2.18 3.47 -6.08
CA CYS A 131 3.07 2.47 -5.49
C CYS A 131 2.98 1.11 -6.20
N ARG A 132 1.77 0.65 -6.55
CA ARG A 132 1.56 -0.54 -7.37
C ARG A 132 2.28 -0.43 -8.71
N LYS A 133 2.12 0.68 -9.42
CA LYS A 133 2.81 0.89 -10.70
C LYS A 133 4.33 0.78 -10.55
N ILE A 134 4.89 1.32 -9.46
CA ILE A 134 6.33 1.21 -9.16
C ILE A 134 6.72 -0.25 -8.83
N LEU A 135 5.85 -1.07 -8.23
CA LEU A 135 6.11 -2.51 -8.05
C LEU A 135 6.12 -3.25 -9.40
N ASP A 136 5.16 -2.97 -10.27
CA ASP A 136 4.99 -3.64 -11.56
C ASP A 136 6.08 -3.27 -12.58
N ASP A 137 6.54 -2.02 -12.56
CA ASP A 137 7.48 -1.49 -13.57
C ASP A 137 8.96 -1.64 -13.14
N TYR A 138 9.23 -1.84 -11.84
CA TYR A 138 10.60 -1.94 -11.31
C TYR A 138 10.77 -3.25 -10.52
N PRO A 139 11.20 -4.33 -11.21
CA PRO A 139 11.42 -5.65 -10.62
C PRO A 139 12.43 -5.63 -9.47
N ARG A 140 12.27 -6.59 -8.56
CA ARG A 140 13.01 -6.71 -7.29
C ARG A 140 13.18 -8.19 -6.98
N ASP A 141 14.08 -8.50 -6.05
CA ASP A 141 14.06 -9.84 -5.47
C ASP A 141 12.84 -10.03 -4.56
N ASN A 142 12.54 -11.30 -4.26
CA ASN A 142 11.37 -11.69 -3.48
C ASN A 142 11.41 -11.17 -2.03
N VAL A 143 12.60 -10.94 -1.45
CA VAL A 143 12.75 -10.46 -0.06
C VAL A 143 12.41 -8.98 0.01
N GLU A 144 12.98 -8.18 -0.89
CA GLU A 144 12.69 -6.75 -0.98
C GLU A 144 11.21 -6.54 -1.33
N TYR A 145 10.68 -7.28 -2.30
CA TYR A 145 9.27 -7.21 -2.68
C TYR A 145 8.35 -7.51 -1.48
N GLY A 146 8.63 -8.56 -0.70
CA GLY A 146 7.86 -8.91 0.49
C GLY A 146 7.78 -7.79 1.54
N LYS A 147 8.86 -7.05 1.76
CA LYS A 147 8.86 -5.86 2.64
C LYS A 147 8.04 -4.72 2.04
N ASN A 148 8.23 -4.48 0.75
CA ASN A 148 7.60 -3.39 0.03
C ASN A 148 6.07 -3.51 -0.01
N ILE A 149 5.51 -4.72 -0.18
CA ILE A 149 4.06 -4.90 -0.19
C ILE A 149 3.41 -4.66 1.19
N GLN A 150 4.13 -4.91 2.30
CA GLN A 150 3.68 -4.55 3.65
C GLN A 150 3.72 -3.03 3.88
N ASP A 151 4.70 -2.35 3.27
CA ASP A 151 4.80 -0.90 3.29
C ASP A 151 3.65 -0.22 2.53
N ILE A 152 3.08 -0.88 1.52
CA ILE A 152 2.05 -0.31 0.63
C ILE A 152 0.63 -0.71 1.04
N PHE A 153 0.37 -2.01 1.21
CA PHE A 153 -1.00 -2.52 1.34
C PHE A 153 -1.46 -2.58 2.80
N LYS A 154 -1.71 -1.40 3.38
CA LYS A 154 -2.01 -1.22 4.82
C LYS A 154 -3.35 -1.79 5.30
N ASN A 155 -4.27 -2.13 4.39
CA ASN A 155 -5.53 -2.78 4.75
C ASN A 155 -5.44 -4.31 4.82
N ILE A 156 -4.28 -4.88 4.45
CA ILE A 156 -4.03 -6.31 4.49
C ILE A 156 -3.19 -6.65 5.73
N ILE A 157 -3.50 -7.78 6.35
CA ILE A 157 -2.69 -8.34 7.43
C ILE A 157 -1.76 -9.37 6.83
N PHE A 158 -0.45 -9.17 6.93
CA PHE A 158 0.55 -10.14 6.47
C PHE A 158 1.05 -10.97 7.65
N MET A 159 1.07 -12.29 7.49
CA MET A 159 1.58 -13.19 8.52
C MET A 159 3.09 -13.01 8.71
N ASN A 160 3.50 -12.53 9.88
CA ASN A 160 4.87 -12.66 10.38
C ASN A 160 4.77 -13.17 11.82
N ASN A 161 5.36 -14.34 12.07
CA ASN A 161 5.32 -15.04 13.35
C ASN A 161 6.66 -15.74 13.55
N ASP A 162 7.67 -14.98 13.96
CA ASP A 162 9.04 -15.47 14.12
C ASP A 162 9.15 -16.61 15.16
N ASP A 163 8.19 -16.70 16.08
CA ASP A 163 8.10 -17.72 17.13
C ASP A 163 7.59 -19.08 16.63
N HIS A 164 6.99 -19.15 15.43
CA HIS A 164 6.48 -20.41 14.88
C HIS A 164 7.61 -21.21 14.20
N GLU A 165 7.68 -22.53 14.41
CA GLU A 165 8.77 -23.36 13.87
C GLU A 165 8.80 -23.42 12.34
N GLU A 166 7.62 -23.62 11.71
CA GLU A 166 7.49 -23.80 10.26
C GLU A 166 6.97 -22.54 9.50
N PHE A 167 5.85 -21.96 9.93
CA PHE A 167 5.16 -20.86 9.24
C PHE A 167 5.54 -19.48 9.79
N LYS A 168 6.81 -19.10 9.59
CA LYS A 168 7.35 -17.83 10.13
C LYS A 168 6.90 -16.58 9.39
N THR A 169 6.69 -16.70 8.09
CA THR A 169 6.35 -15.55 7.25
C THR A 169 5.46 -15.99 6.09
N PHE A 170 4.62 -15.08 5.64
CA PHE A 170 3.88 -15.23 4.40
C PHE A 170 4.80 -15.31 3.17
N ASN A 171 6.02 -14.78 3.24
CA ASN A 171 6.92 -14.66 2.08
C ASN A 171 7.64 -15.98 1.78
N SER A 172 7.07 -16.77 0.87
CA SER A 172 7.69 -17.96 0.27
C SER A 172 7.81 -17.83 -1.26
N MET A 173 7.96 -16.59 -1.75
CA MET A 173 7.96 -16.28 -3.17
C MET A 173 9.18 -16.86 -3.90
N ASP A 174 10.27 -17.12 -3.18
CA ASP A 174 11.43 -17.88 -3.66
C ASP A 174 11.07 -19.31 -4.12
N LYS A 175 9.95 -19.87 -3.63
CA LYS A 175 9.47 -21.23 -3.96
C LYS A 175 8.44 -21.26 -5.09
N ILE A 176 8.20 -20.14 -5.79
CA ILE A 176 7.28 -20.08 -6.94
C ILE A 176 7.89 -20.84 -8.12
N ASP A 177 7.20 -21.87 -8.62
CA ASP A 177 7.57 -22.57 -9.85
C ASP A 177 7.46 -21.63 -11.05
N GLY A 178 8.43 -21.67 -11.96
CA GLY A 178 8.57 -20.68 -13.04
C GLY A 178 9.20 -19.36 -12.61
N GLY A 179 9.49 -19.17 -11.32
CA GLY A 179 10.19 -18.01 -10.77
C GLY A 179 9.28 -16.81 -10.48
N PHE A 180 9.44 -16.24 -9.28
CA PHE A 180 8.66 -15.07 -8.79
C PHE A 180 8.55 -13.93 -9.79
N GLY A 181 9.63 -13.59 -10.49
CA GLY A 181 9.66 -12.49 -11.45
C GLY A 181 8.62 -12.61 -12.57
N ASN A 182 8.17 -13.81 -12.89
CA ASN A 182 7.14 -14.05 -13.92
C ASN A 182 5.70 -13.97 -13.38
N PHE A 183 5.50 -13.74 -12.07
CA PHE A 183 4.17 -13.70 -11.44
C PHE A 183 3.95 -12.45 -10.58
N HIS A 184 4.95 -11.57 -10.44
CA HIS A 184 4.90 -10.44 -9.51
C HIS A 184 3.74 -9.48 -9.80
N LYS A 185 3.34 -9.30 -11.06
CA LYS A 185 2.21 -8.41 -11.40
C LYS A 185 0.89 -9.03 -10.97
N SER A 186 0.72 -10.34 -11.21
CA SER A 186 -0.45 -11.08 -10.74
C SER A 186 -0.57 -11.07 -9.21
N ILE A 187 0.56 -11.15 -8.50
CA ILE A 187 0.59 -11.01 -7.03
C ILE A 187 0.21 -9.58 -6.62
N THR A 188 0.81 -8.57 -7.24
CA THR A 188 0.53 -7.16 -6.95
C THR A 188 -0.94 -6.82 -7.21
N GLU A 189 -1.52 -7.32 -8.31
CA GLU A 189 -2.92 -7.13 -8.67
C GLU A 189 -3.86 -7.74 -7.62
N PHE A 190 -3.60 -8.97 -7.19
CA PHE A 190 -4.38 -9.61 -6.13
C PHE A 190 -4.32 -8.82 -4.81
N LEU A 191 -3.14 -8.38 -4.40
CA LEU A 191 -2.98 -7.59 -3.18
C LEU A 191 -3.61 -6.21 -3.30
N PHE A 192 -3.52 -5.57 -4.46
CA PHE A 192 -4.20 -4.30 -4.72
C PHE A 192 -5.72 -4.46 -4.63
N PHE A 193 -6.28 -5.53 -5.20
CA PHE A 193 -7.70 -5.85 -5.04
C PHE A 193 -8.06 -6.01 -3.55
N CYS A 194 -7.34 -6.88 -2.83
CA CYS A 194 -7.60 -7.17 -1.42
C CYS A 194 -7.48 -5.93 -0.52
N ASN A 195 -6.56 -5.00 -0.83
CA ASN A 195 -6.38 -3.77 -0.06
C ASN A 195 -7.58 -2.81 -0.18
N ASN A 196 -8.35 -2.90 -1.26
CA ASN A 196 -9.51 -2.06 -1.54
C ASN A 196 -10.85 -2.80 -1.37
N TYR A 197 -10.80 -4.08 -0.96
CA TYR A 197 -11.99 -4.91 -0.82
C TYR A 197 -12.59 -4.78 0.58
N GLU A 198 -13.89 -4.49 0.65
CA GLU A 198 -14.65 -4.49 1.90
C GLU A 198 -15.17 -5.91 2.20
N VAL A 199 -14.63 -6.53 3.25
CA VAL A 199 -15.00 -7.90 3.64
C VAL A 199 -16.40 -7.92 4.23
N ILE A 200 -17.28 -8.76 3.67
CA ILE A 200 -18.61 -9.04 4.23
C ILE A 200 -18.43 -9.91 5.47
N PRO A 201 -18.73 -9.41 6.69
CA PRO A 201 -18.41 -10.12 7.92
C PRO A 201 -19.17 -11.46 8.01
N GLY A 202 -18.44 -12.55 8.24
CA GLY A 202 -19.04 -13.88 8.45
C GLY A 202 -19.59 -14.57 7.19
N ASP A 203 -19.46 -13.98 6.01
CA ASP A 203 -19.93 -14.56 4.75
C ASP A 203 -18.78 -14.88 3.78
N SER A 204 -17.98 -15.89 4.13
CA SER A 204 -16.84 -16.30 3.30
C SER A 204 -17.26 -16.69 1.87
N ALA A 205 -18.43 -17.29 1.70
CA ALA A 205 -18.91 -17.76 0.40
C ALA A 205 -19.20 -16.60 -0.56
N GLN A 206 -19.93 -15.58 -0.10
CA GLN A 206 -20.20 -14.40 -0.92
C GLN A 206 -18.92 -13.61 -1.20
N ASN A 207 -18.01 -13.51 -0.21
CA ASN A 207 -16.70 -12.88 -0.43
C ASN A 207 -15.90 -13.59 -1.52
N LEU A 208 -15.78 -14.93 -1.46
CA LEU A 208 -15.07 -15.70 -2.49
C LEU A 208 -15.70 -15.54 -3.87
N LYS A 209 -17.03 -15.55 -3.96
CA LYS A 209 -17.76 -15.33 -5.21
C LYS A 209 -17.43 -13.96 -5.82
N ASN A 210 -17.44 -12.90 -5.00
CA ASN A 210 -17.09 -11.56 -5.45
C ASN A 210 -15.64 -11.52 -5.96
N MET A 211 -14.70 -12.06 -5.18
CA MET A 211 -13.28 -12.10 -5.53
C MET A 211 -13.02 -12.89 -6.83
N ASP A 212 -13.57 -14.10 -6.96
CA ASP A 212 -13.41 -14.96 -8.14
C ASP A 212 -13.98 -14.31 -9.41
N SER A 213 -15.07 -13.54 -9.28
CA SER A 213 -15.65 -12.81 -10.43
C SER A 213 -14.85 -11.59 -10.87
N ALA A 214 -14.06 -10.99 -9.97
CA ALA A 214 -13.33 -9.75 -10.25
C ALA A 214 -11.86 -9.99 -10.64
N LEU A 215 -11.27 -11.11 -10.20
CA LEU A 215 -9.87 -11.43 -10.43
C LEU A 215 -9.67 -12.33 -11.66
N ILE A 216 -8.47 -12.25 -12.24
CA ILE A 216 -8.13 -12.95 -13.48
C ILE A 216 -8.05 -14.47 -13.29
N TYR A 217 -7.52 -14.91 -12.14
CA TYR A 217 -7.41 -16.32 -11.81
C TYR A 217 -8.41 -16.76 -10.75
N THR A 218 -8.62 -18.07 -10.67
CA THR A 218 -9.56 -18.66 -9.74
C THR A 218 -9.20 -18.36 -8.28
N VAL A 219 -10.20 -17.94 -7.53
CA VAL A 219 -10.21 -17.84 -6.08
C VAL A 219 -11.14 -18.91 -5.54
N CYS A 220 -10.64 -19.80 -4.69
CA CYS A 220 -11.48 -20.86 -4.12
C CYS A 220 -10.99 -21.30 -2.74
N GLU A 221 -11.85 -22.05 -2.04
CA GLU A 221 -11.43 -22.81 -0.87
C GLU A 221 -10.50 -23.95 -1.28
N GLU A 222 -9.65 -24.39 -0.34
CA GLU A 222 -8.91 -25.63 -0.48
C GLU A 222 -9.88 -26.83 -0.49
N GLY A 223 -10.28 -27.29 -1.68
CA GLY A 223 -11.22 -28.41 -1.85
C GLY A 223 -10.56 -29.80 -1.89
N GLY A 224 -9.32 -29.90 -2.38
CA GLY A 224 -8.60 -31.17 -2.44
C GLY A 224 -8.22 -31.66 -1.03
N GLY A 225 -8.54 -32.90 -0.68
CA GLY A 225 -8.06 -33.53 0.55
C GLY A 225 -8.61 -32.98 1.87
N LYS A 226 -9.74 -32.25 1.90
CA LYS A 226 -10.41 -31.85 3.17
C LYS A 226 -10.63 -33.06 4.11
N SER A 227 -10.86 -34.25 3.54
CA SER A 227 -11.04 -35.51 4.30
C SER A 227 -9.75 -36.14 4.83
N GLY A 228 -8.57 -35.75 4.31
CA GLY A 228 -7.27 -36.28 4.73
C GLY A 228 -6.42 -35.29 5.55
N ARG A 229 -6.81 -34.02 5.58
CA ARG A 229 -6.11 -32.96 6.33
C ARG A 229 -6.43 -33.03 7.81
N LYS A 230 -5.44 -32.68 8.63
CA LYS A 230 -5.67 -32.52 10.07
C LYS A 230 -6.53 -31.28 10.31
N ALA A 231 -7.42 -31.34 11.29
CA ALA A 231 -8.21 -30.18 11.69
C ALA A 231 -7.27 -29.00 12.03
N GLY A 232 -7.54 -27.83 11.45
CA GLY A 232 -6.76 -26.61 11.69
C GLY A 232 -5.42 -26.52 10.95
N GLU A 233 -5.11 -27.42 10.01
CA GLU A 233 -3.83 -27.42 9.27
C GLU A 233 -3.57 -26.14 8.47
N LEU A 234 -4.62 -25.44 8.04
CA LEU A 234 -4.54 -24.14 7.35
C LEU A 234 -4.89 -22.96 8.25
N ASN A 235 -5.05 -23.20 9.55
CA ASN A 235 -5.23 -22.12 10.50
C ASN A 235 -3.86 -21.53 10.84
N ARG A 236 -3.83 -20.20 11.03
CA ARG A 236 -2.58 -19.47 11.27
C ARG A 236 -2.74 -18.50 12.43
N ASP A 237 -1.63 -18.27 13.10
CA ASP A 237 -1.51 -17.27 14.14
C ASP A 237 -0.97 -15.97 13.54
N PHE A 238 -1.57 -14.85 13.89
CA PHE A 238 -1.17 -13.51 13.46
C PHE A 238 -0.86 -12.66 14.68
N VAL A 239 0.14 -11.79 14.57
CA VAL A 239 0.47 -10.79 15.59
C VAL A 239 0.17 -9.40 15.01
N ILE A 240 -0.77 -8.69 15.63
CA ILE A 240 -1.20 -7.35 15.21
C ILE A 240 -1.10 -6.44 16.43
N ASP A 241 -0.34 -5.34 16.33
CA ASP A 241 -0.15 -4.38 17.43
C ASP A 241 0.26 -5.03 18.77
N LYS A 242 1.12 -6.06 18.69
CA LYS A 242 1.58 -6.91 19.82
C LYS A 242 0.51 -7.80 20.46
N VAL A 243 -0.67 -7.89 19.87
CA VAL A 243 -1.72 -8.84 20.25
C VAL A 243 -1.64 -10.07 19.35
N LYS A 244 -1.57 -11.26 19.96
CA LYS A 244 -1.57 -12.53 19.24
C LYS A 244 -3.01 -12.99 19.03
N TYR A 245 -3.37 -13.22 17.77
CA TYR A 245 -4.62 -13.81 17.36
C TYR A 245 -4.35 -15.20 16.81
N THR A 246 -4.99 -16.20 17.40
CA THR A 246 -4.74 -17.60 17.09
C THR A 246 -5.84 -18.17 16.21
N ASP A 247 -5.52 -19.25 15.50
CA ASP A 247 -6.50 -20.12 14.84
C ASP A 247 -7.32 -19.42 13.74
N ILE A 248 -6.69 -18.50 12.99
CA ILE A 248 -7.35 -17.80 11.88
C ILE A 248 -7.38 -18.71 10.66
N ASN A 249 -8.59 -19.06 10.19
CA ASN A 249 -8.78 -19.91 9.01
C ASN A 249 -8.25 -19.22 7.74
N CYS A 250 -7.17 -19.76 7.17
CA CYS A 250 -6.54 -19.29 5.94
C CYS A 250 -6.62 -20.34 4.81
N GLU A 251 -7.74 -21.06 4.72
CA GLU A 251 -7.95 -22.12 3.72
C GLU A 251 -8.22 -21.63 2.29
N PHE A 252 -8.41 -20.33 2.10
CA PHE A 252 -8.74 -19.76 0.79
C PHE A 252 -7.46 -19.49 0.01
N HIS A 253 -7.53 -19.64 -1.30
CA HIS A 253 -6.37 -19.38 -2.14
C HIS A 253 -6.69 -18.79 -3.50
N TYR A 254 -5.78 -17.93 -3.98
CA TYR A 254 -5.71 -17.44 -5.35
C TYR A 254 -4.69 -18.26 -6.13
N LYS A 255 -5.09 -18.78 -7.31
CA LYS A 255 -4.25 -19.67 -8.11
C LYS A 255 -3.40 -18.90 -9.12
N LEU A 256 -2.09 -18.83 -8.90
CA LEU A 256 -1.16 -18.21 -9.85
C LEU A 256 -0.85 -19.18 -11.01
N LEU A 257 -1.80 -19.32 -11.93
CA LEU A 257 -1.80 -20.41 -12.92
C LEU A 257 -0.91 -20.15 -14.14
N TYR A 258 -0.69 -18.89 -14.51
CA TYR A 258 0.06 -18.52 -15.70
C TYR A 258 0.98 -17.37 -15.37
N GLU A 259 2.08 -17.28 -16.12
CA GLU A 259 2.97 -16.12 -16.08
C GLU A 259 2.21 -14.84 -16.45
N ASP A 260 2.69 -13.71 -15.95
CA ASP A 260 2.12 -12.39 -16.18
C ASP A 260 1.94 -12.15 -17.69
N GLY A 261 0.72 -11.77 -18.10
CA GLY A 261 0.37 -11.54 -19.50
C GLY A 261 0.11 -12.80 -20.35
N GLN A 262 0.20 -14.02 -19.77
CA GLN A 262 0.07 -15.29 -20.49
C GLN A 262 -1.18 -16.11 -20.12
N ASN A 263 -2.19 -15.48 -19.52
CA ASN A 263 -3.42 -16.16 -19.07
C ASN A 263 -4.05 -17.00 -20.20
N ARG A 264 -4.22 -18.31 -19.95
CA ARG A 264 -4.75 -19.32 -20.89
C ARG A 264 -3.98 -19.50 -22.21
N LYS A 265 -2.79 -18.91 -22.33
CA LYS A 265 -1.95 -18.99 -23.54
C LYS A 265 -0.56 -19.57 -23.27
N GLY A 266 -0.05 -19.43 -22.04
CA GLY A 266 1.28 -19.90 -21.64
C GLY A 266 1.29 -21.25 -20.91
N LYS A 267 2.48 -21.61 -20.40
CA LYS A 267 2.66 -22.76 -19.52
C LYS A 267 1.80 -22.59 -18.26
N ARG A 268 1.08 -23.64 -17.90
CA ARG A 268 0.23 -23.67 -16.70
C ARG A 268 1.02 -24.19 -15.49
N TYR A 269 1.03 -23.40 -14.42
CA TYR A 269 1.67 -23.70 -13.14
C TYR A 269 0.61 -24.03 -12.09
N SER A 270 0.36 -25.33 -11.85
CA SER A 270 -0.69 -25.75 -10.92
C SER A 270 -0.32 -25.54 -9.45
N GLY A 271 0.96 -25.41 -9.14
CA GLY A 271 1.48 -25.38 -7.77
C GLY A 271 1.56 -24.00 -7.12
N ASN A 272 1.44 -22.89 -7.84
CA ASN A 272 1.65 -21.56 -7.25
C ASN A 272 0.35 -20.99 -6.66
N ARG A 273 0.41 -20.46 -5.43
CA ARG A 273 -0.74 -19.99 -4.64
C ARG A 273 -0.43 -18.78 -3.79
N ILE A 274 -1.46 -17.96 -3.56
CA ILE A 274 -1.55 -17.03 -2.44
C ILE A 274 -2.62 -17.56 -1.50
N TYR A 275 -2.26 -17.93 -0.26
CA TYR A 275 -3.22 -18.33 0.77
C TYR A 275 -3.63 -17.15 1.63
N PHE A 276 -4.92 -17.11 1.96
CA PHE A 276 -5.49 -16.04 2.73
C PHE A 276 -6.71 -16.48 3.56
N GLY A 277 -7.08 -15.64 4.53
CA GLY A 277 -8.24 -15.80 5.40
C GLY A 277 -9.03 -14.50 5.53
N PHE A 278 -10.32 -14.62 5.87
CA PHE A 278 -11.15 -13.47 6.27
C PHE A 278 -11.05 -13.28 7.78
N PHE A 279 -10.43 -12.18 8.19
CA PHE A 279 -10.19 -11.86 9.58
C PHE A 279 -11.34 -11.01 10.12
N ASN A 280 -12.30 -11.65 10.77
CA ASN A 280 -13.53 -11.01 11.26
C ASN A 280 -13.50 -10.58 12.74
N LYS A 281 -12.41 -10.87 13.47
CA LYS A 281 -12.33 -10.72 14.94
C LYS A 281 -11.19 -9.81 15.37
N ILE A 282 -11.09 -8.61 14.80
CA ILE A 282 -10.11 -7.60 15.21
C ILE A 282 -10.82 -6.58 16.09
N ASP A 283 -10.42 -6.47 17.34
CA ASP A 283 -11.07 -5.56 18.29
C ASP A 283 -11.01 -4.11 17.79
N GLY A 284 -12.19 -3.49 17.66
CA GLY A 284 -12.34 -2.10 17.24
C GLY A 284 -11.92 -1.80 15.79
N GLN A 285 -11.69 -2.82 14.96
CA GLN A 285 -11.33 -2.63 13.54
C GLN A 285 -12.29 -3.39 12.62
N PRO A 286 -12.54 -2.87 11.39
CA PRO A 286 -13.34 -3.59 10.40
C PRO A 286 -12.64 -4.90 10.00
N PRO A 287 -13.40 -5.91 9.53
CA PRO A 287 -12.82 -7.13 8.99
C PRO A 287 -11.84 -6.87 7.85
N ARG A 288 -10.80 -7.70 7.77
CA ARG A 288 -9.71 -7.57 6.79
C ARG A 288 -9.35 -8.90 6.18
N ILE A 289 -8.62 -8.85 5.07
CA ILE A 289 -8.01 -10.04 4.47
C ILE A 289 -6.63 -10.24 5.10
N ALA A 290 -6.36 -11.47 5.53
CA ALA A 290 -5.09 -11.88 6.10
C ALA A 290 -4.36 -12.81 5.14
N ILE A 291 -3.14 -12.47 4.74
CA ILE A 291 -2.29 -13.26 3.85
C ILE A 291 -1.37 -14.13 4.69
N SER A 292 -1.53 -15.45 4.56
CA SER A 292 -0.74 -16.43 5.28
C SER A 292 0.45 -16.95 4.49
N HIS A 293 0.39 -16.94 3.16
CA HIS A 293 1.44 -17.51 2.32
C HIS A 293 1.36 -17.02 0.87
N ILE A 294 2.51 -16.74 0.26
CA ILE A 294 2.68 -16.47 -1.16
C ILE A 294 3.82 -17.34 -1.65
N GLY A 295 3.54 -18.36 -2.46
CA GLY A 295 4.56 -19.32 -2.88
C GLY A 295 3.98 -20.57 -3.53
N LYS A 296 4.66 -21.71 -3.34
CA LYS A 296 4.11 -23.03 -3.72
C LYS A 296 2.92 -23.43 -2.82
N HIS A 297 2.10 -24.35 -3.30
CA HIS A 297 0.99 -24.98 -2.59
C HIS A 297 1.49 -25.59 -1.27
N LEU A 298 0.69 -25.40 -0.21
CA LEU A 298 0.94 -25.85 1.17
C LEU A 298 0.39 -27.26 1.38
#